data_AF-A0A961VKW0-F1
#
_entry.id   AF-A0A961VKW0-F1
#
_cell.length_a   1.000
_cell.length_b   1.000
_cell.length_c   1.000
_cell.angle_alpha   90.00
_cell.angle_beta   90.00
_cell.angle_gamma   90.00
#
_symmetry.space_group_name_H-M   'P 1'
#
loop_
_entity.id
_entity.type
_entity.pdbx_description
1 polymer ?
#
loop_
_entity_poly.entity_id
_entity_poly.type
_entity_poly.pdbx_seq_one_letter_code
_entity_poly.pdbx_strand_id
1 'polypeptide(L)'
;MSRRSFLKTSAGAALVAGTAGSLAFPGGAAAETGLVALVHTQAAGDNGPIDSMIAALKKLSEEKGFPIRTIYAQDSATFPSIFQSLADAGAEVIAATFNEVAEPIKDLAPKYPDTKFIQIFGDPFEPPMPNVVTVSYDYYLGCYLSGLFAAKVSKTGKIGYIGGVSLPPLNADLNAMKAAAAAVGADKTVTGAFAGSFQDPAKGHEIANQMYQDGIDYIQT
;
A
#
# COMPACT_ATOMS: atom_id res chain seq x y z
N MET A 1 62.37 14.67 20.26
CA MET A 1 61.44 15.67 19.72
C MET A 1 60.03 15.07 19.79
N SER A 2 59.37 15.14 20.94
CA SER A 2 58.29 16.11 21.31
C SER A 2 57.06 15.99 20.39
N ARG A 3 55.95 15.37 20.81
CA ARG A 3 54.86 15.98 21.62
C ARG A 3 54.57 17.43 21.21
N ARG A 4 53.59 17.66 20.34
CA ARG A 4 52.60 18.77 20.31
C ARG A 4 52.01 18.92 18.91
N SER A 5 50.71 19.28 18.86
CA SER A 5 49.85 19.56 17.69
C SER A 5 49.34 18.32 16.95
N PHE A 6 48.05 18.01 16.85
CA PHE A 6 46.83 18.79 17.05
C PHE A 6 45.70 17.87 17.53
N LEU A 7 45.28 18.06 18.78
CA LEU A 7 43.98 17.67 19.29
C LEU A 7 43.39 18.95 19.91
N LYS A 8 42.41 19.53 19.22
CA LYS A 8 41.49 20.64 19.56
C LYS A 8 40.62 20.73 18.29
N THR A 9 39.32 20.46 18.31
CA THR A 9 38.34 21.12 19.18
C THR A 9 37.08 20.24 19.30
N SER A 10 36.82 19.82 20.54
CA SER A 10 35.54 19.61 21.24
C SER A 10 34.33 18.97 20.54
N ALA A 11 33.90 17.87 21.17
CA ALA A 11 32.52 17.46 21.32
C ALA A 11 31.60 18.63 21.77
N GLY A 12 30.38 18.65 21.21
CA GLY A 12 29.26 19.48 21.65
C GLY A 12 28.02 18.60 21.73
N ALA A 13 27.31 18.69 22.85
CA ALA A 13 26.30 17.76 23.33
C ALA A 13 25.07 17.57 22.42
N ALA A 14 24.48 16.39 22.55
CA ALA A 14 23.12 16.08 22.11
C ALA A 14 22.13 17.07 22.72
N LEU A 15 21.30 17.69 21.88
CA LEU A 15 20.02 18.27 22.27
C LEU A 15 18.93 17.50 21.52
N VAL A 16 18.13 16.75 22.28
CA VAL A 16 16.79 16.34 21.88
C VAL A 16 15.92 17.59 22.00
N ALA A 17 15.47 18.12 20.86
CA ALA A 17 14.44 19.14 20.82
C ALA A 17 13.46 18.77 19.70
N GLY A 18 12.28 18.30 20.12
CA GLY A 18 11.15 18.11 19.22
C GLY A 18 10.84 19.42 18.51
N THR A 19 10.86 19.37 17.19
CA THR A 19 10.34 20.42 16.33
C THR A 19 9.47 19.74 15.28
N ALA A 20 8.23 20.19 15.19
CA ALA A 20 7.30 19.81 14.13
C ALA A 20 8.03 19.98 12.79
N GLY A 21 8.23 18.86 12.09
CA GLY A 21 8.93 18.81 10.83
C GLY A 21 8.21 19.68 9.80
N SER A 22 8.69 20.90 9.62
CA SER A 22 8.32 21.73 8.49
C SER A 22 8.80 21.00 7.24
N LEU A 23 7.87 20.60 6.38
CA LEU A 23 8.18 20.02 5.08
C LEU A 23 8.80 21.11 4.20
N ALA A 24 10.10 21.33 4.35
CA ALA A 24 10.84 22.22 3.49
C ALA A 24 10.93 21.59 2.09
N PHE A 25 10.31 22.22 1.10
CA PHE A 25 10.54 21.94 -0.31
C PHE A 25 11.78 22.72 -0.75
N PRO A 26 12.89 22.07 -1.12
CA PRO A 26 13.96 22.79 -1.79
C PRO A 26 13.43 23.25 -3.15
N GLY A 27 13.40 24.57 -3.35
CA GLY A 27 13.16 25.18 -4.65
C GLY A 27 14.29 24.79 -5.60
N GLY A 28 14.09 23.72 -6.36
CA GLY A 28 14.91 23.30 -7.48
C GLY A 28 14.24 23.73 -8.78
N ALA A 29 15.06 24.09 -9.78
CA ALA A 29 14.63 24.40 -11.12
C ALA A 29 13.59 23.40 -11.63
N ALA A 30 12.54 23.89 -12.30
CA ALA A 30 11.51 23.07 -12.92
C ALA A 30 12.20 21.97 -13.75
N ALA A 31 12.05 20.73 -13.30
CA ALA A 31 12.34 19.59 -14.15
C ALA A 31 11.49 19.73 -15.42
N GLU A 32 12.01 19.29 -16.57
CA GLU A 32 11.23 19.30 -17.82
C GLU A 32 9.95 18.44 -17.74
N THR A 33 9.79 17.68 -16.64
CA THR A 33 8.66 16.84 -16.29
C THR A 33 8.24 17.14 -14.84
N GLY A 34 6.94 17.17 -14.55
CA GLY A 34 6.43 17.56 -13.24
C GLY A 34 6.62 16.50 -12.16
N LEU A 35 6.50 16.92 -10.88
CA LEU A 35 6.62 16.04 -9.73
C LEU A 35 5.50 14.99 -9.69
N VAL A 36 5.87 13.72 -9.50
CA VAL A 36 4.94 12.62 -9.25
C VAL A 36 5.04 12.18 -7.80
N ALA A 37 3.97 12.33 -7.04
CA ALA A 37 3.91 11.96 -5.63
C ALA A 37 3.07 10.69 -5.40
N LEU A 38 3.51 9.85 -4.47
CA LEU A 38 2.74 8.74 -3.91
C LEU A 38 2.51 8.98 -2.42
N VAL A 39 1.25 9.15 -2.02
CA VAL A 39 0.81 9.26 -0.63
C VAL A 39 0.18 7.94 -0.20
N HIS A 40 0.85 7.18 0.66
CA HIS A 40 0.35 5.90 1.13
C HIS A 40 -0.01 5.93 2.62
N THR A 41 -1.07 5.21 3.01
CA THR A 41 -1.59 5.19 4.39
C THR A 41 -1.26 3.89 5.14
N GLN A 42 -0.75 2.88 4.42
CA GLN A 42 -0.16 1.67 4.98
C GLN A 42 1.37 1.75 4.99
N ALA A 43 2.02 1.14 5.99
CA ALA A 43 3.47 1.05 6.07
C ALA A 43 4.06 0.27 4.89
N ALA A 44 5.27 0.64 4.48
CA ALA A 44 6.10 -0.16 3.58
C ALA A 44 6.98 -1.15 4.38
N GLY A 45 7.62 -2.09 3.69
CA GLY A 45 8.57 -3.06 4.25
C GLY A 45 7.98 -4.45 4.54
N ASP A 46 6.74 -4.71 4.13
CA ASP A 46 6.07 -6.02 4.26
C ASP A 46 6.14 -6.87 2.98
N ASN A 47 6.85 -6.39 1.95
CA ASN A 47 6.86 -6.91 0.57
C ASN A 47 5.47 -6.92 -0.07
N GLY A 48 4.58 -6.05 0.41
CA GLY A 48 3.19 -5.95 -0.02
C GLY A 48 2.97 -4.96 -1.18
N PRO A 49 1.71 -4.50 -1.34
CA PRO A 49 1.33 -3.58 -2.41
C PRO A 49 2.09 -2.26 -2.37
N ILE A 50 2.32 -1.70 -1.17
CA ILE A 50 3.01 -0.41 -1.03
C ILE A 50 4.46 -0.52 -1.49
N ASP A 51 5.18 -1.57 -1.12
CA ASP A 51 6.54 -1.82 -1.61
C ASP A 51 6.58 -1.96 -3.13
N SER A 52 5.60 -2.67 -3.70
CA SER A 52 5.46 -2.82 -5.15
C SER A 52 5.23 -1.49 -5.86
N MET A 53 4.38 -0.61 -5.30
CA MET A 53 4.12 0.73 -5.85
C MET A 53 5.35 1.64 -5.77
N ILE A 54 6.06 1.63 -4.63
CA ILE A 54 7.29 2.42 -4.45
C ILE A 54 8.36 1.96 -5.45
N ALA A 55 8.56 0.65 -5.60
CA ALA A 55 9.50 0.10 -6.57
C ALA A 55 9.12 0.45 -8.02
N ALA A 56 7.85 0.35 -8.37
CA ALA A 56 7.35 0.72 -9.70
C ALA A 56 7.53 2.21 -9.99
N LEU A 57 7.21 3.09 -9.03
CA LEU A 57 7.38 4.53 -9.17
C LEU A 57 8.86 4.91 -9.34
N LYS A 58 9.75 4.30 -8.55
CA LYS A 58 11.20 4.49 -8.67
C LYS A 58 11.71 4.09 -10.05
N LYS A 59 11.34 2.89 -10.52
CA LYS A 59 11.72 2.42 -11.85
C LYS A 59 11.22 3.36 -12.95
N LEU A 60 9.96 3.82 -12.86
CA LEU A 60 9.40 4.72 -13.86
C LEU A 60 10.09 6.09 -13.86
N SER A 61 10.45 6.61 -12.69
CA SER A 61 11.25 7.82 -12.54
C SER A 61 12.63 7.68 -13.20
N GLU A 62 13.31 6.55 -12.99
CA GLU A 62 14.60 6.25 -13.63
C GLU A 62 14.48 6.18 -15.16
N GLU A 63 13.39 5.62 -15.69
CA GLU A 63 13.14 5.49 -17.13
C GLU A 63 12.72 6.80 -17.81
N LYS A 64 12.00 7.69 -17.11
CA LYS A 64 11.35 8.87 -17.69
C LYS A 64 11.94 10.20 -17.24
N GLY A 65 12.75 10.21 -16.19
CA GLY A 65 13.47 11.38 -15.71
C GLY A 65 12.63 12.39 -14.92
N PHE A 66 11.45 12.02 -14.42
CA PHE A 66 10.65 12.89 -13.55
C PHE A 66 11.01 12.74 -12.08
N PRO A 67 10.95 13.83 -11.29
CA PRO A 67 11.18 13.75 -9.85
C PRO A 67 10.01 13.04 -9.16
N ILE A 68 10.33 12.27 -8.11
CA ILE A 68 9.34 11.54 -7.32
C ILE A 68 9.38 11.90 -5.85
N ARG A 69 8.23 11.74 -5.18
CA ARG A 69 8.13 11.82 -3.73
C ARG A 69 7.21 10.74 -3.19
N THR A 70 7.64 10.03 -2.16
CA THR A 70 6.80 9.09 -1.41
C THR A 70 6.53 9.66 -0.01
N ILE A 71 5.29 9.60 0.44
CA ILE A 71 4.86 10.11 1.75
C ILE A 71 4.04 9.03 2.44
N TYR A 72 4.50 8.60 3.61
CA TYR A 72 3.70 7.76 4.50
C TYR A 72 2.83 8.66 5.39
N ALA A 73 1.52 8.63 5.17
CA ALA A 73 0.55 9.48 5.87
C ALA A 73 -0.39 8.60 6.72
N GLN A 74 -0.13 8.50 8.02
CA GLN A 74 -0.95 7.69 8.93
C GLN A 74 -2.11 8.45 9.57
N ASP A 75 -1.92 9.76 9.80
CA ASP A 75 -2.90 10.59 10.47
C ASP A 75 -3.81 11.28 9.45
N SER A 76 -5.08 10.87 9.43
CA SER A 76 -6.10 11.46 8.55
C SER A 76 -6.24 12.97 8.70
N ALA A 77 -5.94 13.55 9.87
CA ALA A 77 -5.97 15.00 10.07
C ALA A 77 -4.92 15.74 9.22
N THR A 78 -3.88 15.03 8.77
CA THR A 78 -2.80 15.59 7.95
C THR A 78 -3.05 15.47 6.44
N PHE A 79 -4.05 14.68 6.01
CA PHE A 79 -4.28 14.46 4.57
C PHE A 79 -4.54 15.76 3.80
N PRO A 80 -5.44 16.66 4.23
CA PRO A 80 -5.69 17.88 3.46
C PRO A 80 -4.43 18.73 3.25
N SER A 81 -3.61 18.90 4.29
CA SER A 81 -2.39 19.72 4.22
C SER A 81 -1.28 19.06 3.39
N ILE A 82 -1.15 17.73 3.42
CA ILE A 82 -0.20 16.98 2.57
C ILE A 82 -0.56 17.16 1.10
N PHE A 83 -1.81 16.92 0.72
CA PHE A 83 -2.25 17.01 -0.68
C PHE A 83 -2.19 18.46 -1.18
N GLN A 84 -2.61 19.42 -0.36
CA GLN A 84 -2.49 20.84 -0.69
C GLN A 84 -1.03 21.26 -0.90
N SER A 85 -0.12 20.87 -0.01
CA SER A 85 1.31 21.20 -0.15
C SER A 85 1.94 20.62 -1.41
N LEU A 86 1.55 19.40 -1.81
CA LEU A 86 2.02 18.78 -3.04
C LEU A 86 1.50 19.52 -4.28
N ALA A 87 0.22 19.90 -4.28
CA ALA A 87 -0.39 20.63 -5.39
C ALA A 87 0.16 22.06 -5.50
N ASP A 88 0.33 22.77 -4.38
CA ASP A 88 0.98 24.10 -4.32
C ASP A 88 2.44 24.05 -4.79
N ALA A 89 3.13 22.93 -4.56
CA ALA A 89 4.48 22.69 -5.06
C ALA A 89 4.52 22.32 -6.56
N GLY A 90 3.39 22.32 -7.27
CA GLY A 90 3.31 22.03 -8.69
C GLY A 90 3.44 20.54 -9.03
N ALA A 91 2.97 19.64 -8.15
CA ALA A 91 2.85 18.23 -8.51
C ALA A 91 1.97 18.04 -9.75
N GLU A 92 2.49 17.34 -10.75
CA GLU A 92 1.74 16.97 -11.95
C GLU A 92 0.80 15.80 -11.64
N VAL A 93 1.26 14.84 -10.85
CA VAL A 93 0.47 13.69 -10.40
C VAL A 93 0.59 13.50 -8.90
N ILE A 94 -0.54 13.32 -8.22
CA ILE A 94 -0.63 12.85 -6.83
C ILE A 94 -1.41 11.54 -6.84
N ALA A 95 -0.69 10.43 -6.69
CA ALA A 95 -1.29 9.12 -6.44
C ALA A 95 -1.45 8.91 -4.94
N ALA A 96 -2.56 8.33 -4.51
CA ALA A 96 -2.82 8.01 -3.12
C ALA A 96 -3.55 6.69 -2.94
N THR A 97 -3.31 6.00 -1.83
CA THR A 97 -3.84 4.65 -1.60
C THR A 97 -5.02 4.64 -0.62
N PHE A 98 -5.97 3.74 -0.88
CA PHE A 98 -7.16 3.40 -0.10
C PHE A 98 -8.25 4.48 -0.09
N ASN A 99 -9.33 4.24 0.65
CA ASN A 99 -10.55 5.04 0.55
C ASN A 99 -10.58 6.25 1.49
N GLU A 100 -9.80 6.22 2.56
CA GLU A 100 -9.70 7.30 3.55
C GLU A 100 -9.15 8.62 2.99
N VAL A 101 -8.52 8.60 1.81
CA VAL A 101 -8.04 9.78 1.09
C VAL A 101 -9.08 10.37 0.12
N ALA A 102 -10.28 9.78 0.01
CA ALA A 102 -11.29 10.23 -0.95
C ALA A 102 -11.76 11.68 -0.70
N GLU A 103 -12.15 12.00 0.54
CA GLU A 103 -12.63 13.34 0.89
C GLU A 103 -11.60 14.46 0.64
N PRO A 104 -10.32 14.34 1.06
CA PRO A 104 -9.33 15.37 0.72
C PRO A 104 -9.07 15.51 -0.79
N ILE A 105 -9.11 14.41 -1.56
CA ILE A 105 -9.01 14.48 -3.03
C ILE A 105 -10.21 15.24 -3.61
N LYS A 106 -11.43 14.92 -3.16
CA LYS A 106 -12.67 15.57 -3.59
C LYS A 106 -12.67 17.08 -3.33
N ASP A 107 -12.13 17.51 -2.20
CA ASP A 107 -12.05 18.91 -1.82
C ASP A 107 -10.98 19.71 -2.56
N LEU A 108 -9.90 19.06 -2.98
CA LEU A 108 -8.73 19.72 -3.58
C LEU A 108 -8.70 19.62 -5.11
N ALA A 109 -9.15 18.51 -5.70
CA ALA A 109 -9.08 18.31 -7.14
C ALA A 109 -9.72 19.47 -7.96
N PRO A 110 -10.89 20.03 -7.59
CA PRO A 110 -11.45 21.17 -8.31
C PRO A 110 -10.64 22.47 -8.17
N LYS A 111 -9.84 22.61 -7.11
CA LYS A 111 -9.01 23.79 -6.82
C LYS A 111 -7.67 23.74 -7.57
N TYR A 112 -7.24 22.54 -7.99
CA TYR A 112 -5.97 22.29 -8.67
C TYR A 112 -6.19 21.53 -10.00
N PRO A 113 -6.81 22.15 -11.02
CA PRO A 113 -7.20 21.47 -12.26
C PRO A 113 -6.02 20.90 -13.08
N ASP A 114 -4.83 21.49 -12.89
CA ASP A 114 -3.61 21.07 -13.58
C ASP A 114 -2.94 19.85 -12.90
N THR A 115 -3.19 19.63 -11.61
CA THR A 115 -2.74 18.43 -10.89
C THR A 115 -3.68 17.28 -11.16
N LYS A 116 -3.13 16.11 -11.54
CA LYS A 116 -3.88 14.87 -11.70
C LYS A 116 -3.84 14.07 -10.40
N PHE A 117 -5.01 13.65 -9.93
CA PHE A 117 -5.13 12.82 -8.74
C PHE A 117 -5.45 11.38 -9.15
N ILE A 118 -4.75 10.42 -8.55
CA ILE A 118 -5.01 9.00 -8.76
C ILE A 118 -5.33 8.38 -7.40
N GLN A 119 -6.55 7.88 -7.22
CA GLN A 119 -6.90 7.11 -6.03
C GLN A 119 -6.76 5.61 -6.34
N ILE A 120 -5.87 4.92 -5.65
CA ILE A 120 -5.63 3.48 -5.82
C ILE A 120 -6.32 2.73 -4.68
N PHE A 121 -7.01 1.62 -4.95
CA PHE A 121 -7.81 0.88 -3.96
C PHE A 121 -8.97 1.69 -3.37
N GLY A 122 -9.48 2.66 -4.13
CA GLY A 122 -10.62 3.47 -3.75
C GLY A 122 -11.90 3.08 -4.48
N ASP A 123 -13.00 3.68 -4.03
CA ASP A 123 -14.26 3.69 -4.79
C ASP A 123 -14.25 4.82 -5.84
N PRO A 124 -14.91 4.66 -7.00
CA PRO A 124 -15.09 5.75 -7.96
C PRO A 124 -15.81 6.95 -7.34
N PHE A 125 -15.41 8.16 -7.74
CA PHE A 125 -16.08 9.39 -7.31
C PHE A 125 -17.39 9.61 -8.07
N GLU A 126 -18.43 10.03 -7.33
CA GLU A 126 -19.74 10.38 -7.88
C GLU A 126 -20.14 11.81 -7.43
N PRO A 127 -20.32 12.77 -8.35
CA PRO A 127 -20.05 12.67 -9.80
C PRO A 127 -18.54 12.55 -10.11
N PRO A 128 -18.16 12.03 -11.29
CA PRO A 128 -16.77 11.96 -11.70
C PRO A 128 -16.14 13.35 -11.83
N MET A 129 -14.86 13.46 -11.44
CA MET A 129 -14.08 14.70 -11.52
C MET A 129 -13.07 14.63 -12.69
N PRO A 130 -12.86 15.72 -13.45
CA PRO A 130 -12.10 15.68 -14.71
C PRO A 130 -10.59 15.42 -14.55
N ASN A 131 -10.02 15.70 -13.37
CA ASN A 131 -8.61 15.50 -13.05
C ASN A 131 -8.39 14.40 -11.99
N VAL A 132 -9.37 13.52 -11.77
CA VAL A 132 -9.27 12.41 -10.82
C VAL A 132 -9.56 11.08 -11.52
N VAL A 133 -8.71 10.09 -11.27
CA VAL A 133 -8.94 8.70 -11.70
C VAL A 133 -8.88 7.80 -10.48
N THR A 134 -9.89 6.96 -10.31
CA THR A 134 -9.84 5.86 -9.34
C THR A 134 -9.39 4.58 -10.05
N VAL A 135 -8.41 3.90 -9.47
CA VAL A 135 -7.91 2.59 -9.89
C VAL A 135 -8.23 1.60 -8.78
N SER A 136 -9.11 0.64 -9.09
CA SER A 136 -9.42 -0.47 -8.20
C SER A 136 -9.51 -1.75 -9.02
N TYR A 137 -9.39 -2.90 -8.37
CA TYR A 137 -9.55 -4.19 -9.02
C TYR A 137 -10.39 -5.13 -8.15
N ASP A 138 -11.19 -5.95 -8.81
CA ASP A 138 -11.94 -7.02 -8.19
C ASP A 138 -10.99 -8.17 -7.81
N TYR A 139 -10.29 -8.00 -6.68
CA TYR A 139 -9.25 -8.95 -6.25
C TYR A 139 -9.78 -10.38 -6.08
N TYR A 140 -11.05 -10.51 -5.65
CA TYR A 140 -11.73 -11.78 -5.50
C TYR A 140 -11.79 -12.60 -6.80
N LEU A 141 -11.73 -11.97 -7.99
CA LEU A 141 -11.62 -12.70 -9.27
C LEU A 141 -10.28 -13.44 -9.37
N GLY A 142 -9.20 -12.81 -8.91
CA GLY A 142 -7.90 -13.45 -8.77
C GLY A 142 -7.95 -14.60 -7.77
N CYS A 143 -8.63 -14.42 -6.63
CA CYS A 143 -8.85 -15.47 -5.64
C CYS A 143 -9.70 -16.62 -6.19
N TYR A 144 -10.69 -16.35 -7.06
CA TYR A 144 -11.42 -17.41 -7.76
C TYR A 144 -10.48 -18.27 -8.62
N LEU A 145 -9.59 -17.65 -9.39
CA LEU A 145 -8.59 -18.37 -10.18
C LEU A 145 -7.60 -19.15 -9.30
N SER A 146 -7.13 -18.55 -8.20
CA SER A 146 -6.29 -19.22 -7.20
C SER A 146 -7.00 -20.44 -6.60
N GLY A 147 -8.30 -20.31 -6.28
CA GLY A 147 -9.12 -21.41 -5.78
C GLY A 147 -9.28 -22.56 -6.80
N LEU A 148 -9.46 -22.25 -8.09
CA LEU A 148 -9.51 -23.26 -9.16
C LEU A 148 -8.19 -24.03 -9.25
N PHE A 149 -7.08 -23.30 -9.18
CA PHE A 149 -5.74 -23.90 -9.21
C PHE A 149 -5.51 -24.78 -7.97
N ALA A 150 -5.74 -24.23 -6.77
CA ALA A 150 -5.61 -24.92 -5.49
C ALA A 150 -6.41 -26.22 -5.46
N ALA A 151 -7.67 -26.20 -5.92
CA ALA A 151 -8.53 -27.37 -5.98
C ALA A 151 -8.08 -28.45 -6.96
N LYS A 152 -7.31 -28.08 -7.99
CA LYS A 152 -6.73 -29.03 -8.96
C LYS A 152 -5.40 -29.62 -8.50
N VAL A 153 -4.60 -28.87 -7.72
CA VAL A 153 -3.26 -29.32 -7.29
C VAL A 153 -3.25 -29.96 -5.91
N SER A 154 -4.23 -29.64 -5.07
CA SER A 154 -4.40 -30.24 -3.74
C SER A 154 -4.61 -31.75 -3.86
N LYS A 155 -3.78 -32.51 -3.12
CA LYS A 155 -3.85 -33.96 -3.03
C LYS A 155 -4.89 -34.42 -2.03
N THR A 156 -5.12 -33.64 -0.97
CA THR A 156 -6.13 -33.93 0.06
C THR A 156 -7.51 -33.39 -0.28
N GLY A 157 -7.61 -32.43 -1.21
CA GLY A 157 -8.83 -31.68 -1.50
C GLY A 157 -9.17 -30.61 -0.44
N LYS A 158 -8.31 -30.43 0.58
CA LYS A 158 -8.51 -29.46 1.65
C LYS A 158 -7.59 -28.25 1.44
N ILE A 159 -8.20 -27.09 1.27
CA ILE A 159 -7.52 -25.83 0.95
C ILE A 159 -7.72 -24.85 2.11
N GLY A 160 -6.68 -24.09 2.42
CA GLY A 160 -6.68 -23.04 3.43
C GLY A 160 -6.67 -21.66 2.82
N TYR A 161 -7.29 -20.71 3.53
CA TYR A 161 -7.17 -19.28 3.29
C TYR A 161 -6.87 -18.58 4.62
N ILE A 162 -5.84 -17.75 4.68
CA ILE A 162 -5.50 -16.96 5.86
C ILE A 162 -5.56 -15.48 5.49
N GLY A 163 -6.57 -14.77 5.98
CA GLY A 163 -6.67 -13.32 5.84
C GLY A 163 -6.05 -12.58 7.04
N GLY A 164 -5.74 -11.30 6.87
CA GLY A 164 -5.32 -10.42 7.97
C GLY A 164 -6.47 -10.13 8.93
N VAL A 165 -7.44 -9.31 8.48
CA VAL A 165 -8.65 -8.94 9.23
C VAL A 165 -9.90 -9.33 8.45
N SER A 166 -10.97 -9.70 9.14
CA SER A 166 -12.26 -9.97 8.50
C SER A 166 -12.93 -8.65 8.08
N LEU A 167 -12.75 -8.28 6.82
CA LEU A 167 -13.36 -7.12 6.16
C LEU A 167 -14.15 -7.60 4.94
N PRO A 168 -15.13 -6.82 4.44
CA PRO A 168 -15.89 -7.19 3.24
C PRO A 168 -15.05 -7.67 2.04
N PRO A 169 -13.97 -6.98 1.61
CA PRO A 169 -13.15 -7.45 0.49
C PRO A 169 -12.48 -8.80 0.76
N LEU A 170 -11.89 -9.00 1.95
CA LEU A 170 -11.21 -10.26 2.29
C LEU A 170 -12.20 -11.42 2.45
N ASN A 171 -13.44 -11.14 2.87
CA ASN A 171 -14.51 -12.14 2.85
C ASN A 171 -14.96 -12.47 1.43
N ALA A 172 -14.96 -11.51 0.50
CA ALA A 172 -15.22 -11.77 -0.91
C ALA A 172 -14.14 -12.70 -1.51
N ASP A 173 -12.87 -12.50 -1.16
CA ASP A 173 -11.75 -13.36 -1.57
C ASP A 173 -11.95 -14.81 -1.11
N LEU A 174 -12.23 -15.01 0.18
CA LEU A 174 -12.52 -16.33 0.76
C LEU A 174 -13.71 -17.00 0.07
N ASN A 175 -14.80 -16.25 -0.16
CA ASN A 175 -15.99 -16.78 -0.81
C ASN A 175 -15.75 -17.13 -2.28
N ALA A 176 -14.93 -16.34 -2.98
CA ALA A 176 -14.53 -16.64 -4.35
C ALA A 176 -13.70 -17.93 -4.43
N MET A 177 -12.76 -18.14 -3.50
CA MET A 177 -12.04 -19.42 -3.41
C MET A 177 -12.97 -20.60 -3.14
N LYS A 178 -13.94 -20.45 -2.22
CA LYS A 178 -14.95 -21.48 -1.94
C LYS A 178 -15.78 -21.82 -3.18
N ALA A 179 -16.26 -20.81 -3.91
CA ALA A 179 -17.01 -20.99 -5.14
C ALA A 179 -16.18 -21.72 -6.21
N ALA A 180 -14.91 -21.33 -6.36
CA ALA A 180 -13.99 -21.96 -7.29
C ALA A 180 -13.71 -23.44 -6.95
N ALA A 181 -13.45 -23.77 -5.68
CA ALA A 181 -13.25 -25.14 -5.26
C ALA A 181 -14.49 -26.01 -5.54
N ALA A 182 -15.69 -25.50 -5.21
CA ALA A 182 -16.95 -26.18 -5.47
C ALA A 182 -17.19 -26.41 -6.98
N ALA A 183 -16.74 -25.50 -7.85
CA ALA A 183 -16.81 -25.67 -9.30
C ALA A 183 -15.88 -26.78 -9.84
N VAL A 184 -14.81 -27.14 -9.10
CA VAL A 184 -13.91 -28.24 -9.47
C VAL A 184 -14.44 -29.59 -8.98
N GLY A 185 -15.02 -29.66 -7.78
CA GLY A 185 -15.59 -30.89 -7.23
C GLY A 185 -16.17 -30.73 -5.83
N ALA A 186 -17.19 -31.53 -5.50
CA ALA A 186 -17.87 -31.48 -4.19
C ALA A 186 -16.98 -31.95 -3.02
N ASP A 187 -15.89 -32.66 -3.30
CA ASP A 187 -14.88 -33.08 -2.33
C ASP A 187 -13.83 -32.00 -2.04
N LYS A 188 -13.82 -30.89 -2.80
CA LYS A 188 -12.88 -29.78 -2.64
C LYS A 188 -13.45 -28.75 -1.68
N THR A 189 -12.74 -28.50 -0.58
CA THR A 189 -13.21 -27.60 0.49
C THR A 189 -12.18 -26.51 0.78
N VAL A 190 -12.66 -25.31 1.13
CA VAL A 190 -11.83 -24.17 1.52
C VAL A 190 -12.18 -23.74 2.94
N THR A 191 -11.20 -23.79 3.84
CA THR A 191 -11.31 -23.34 5.22
C THR A 191 -10.60 -22.00 5.38
N GLY A 192 -11.32 -21.00 5.87
CA GLY A 192 -10.79 -19.65 6.09
C GLY A 192 -10.51 -19.37 7.56
N ALA A 193 -9.41 -18.68 7.83
CA ALA A 193 -9.09 -18.11 9.14
C ALA A 193 -8.55 -16.68 8.98
N PHE A 194 -8.67 -15.87 10.03
CA PHE A 194 -8.16 -14.50 10.04
C PHE A 194 -7.21 -14.30 11.21
N ALA A 195 -6.05 -13.66 10.97
CA ALA A 195 -5.05 -13.38 12.01
C ALA A 195 -5.52 -12.29 13.02
N GLY A 196 -6.49 -11.47 12.64
CA GLY A 196 -6.94 -10.30 13.40
C GLY A 196 -6.07 -9.06 13.21
N SER A 197 -5.03 -9.14 12.40
CA SER A 197 -4.08 -8.06 12.11
C SER A 197 -3.38 -8.31 10.77
N PHE A 198 -2.98 -7.25 10.06
CA PHE A 198 -2.14 -7.36 8.86
C PHE A 198 -0.64 -7.37 9.21
N GLN A 199 -0.28 -7.16 10.47
CA GLN A 199 1.09 -6.96 10.94
C GLN A 199 1.56 -8.04 11.92
N ASP A 200 0.85 -9.18 11.99
CA ASP A 200 1.18 -10.29 12.88
C ASP A 200 1.56 -11.58 12.11
N PRO A 201 2.80 -11.66 11.60
CA PRO A 201 3.27 -12.85 10.89
C PRO A 201 3.38 -14.08 11.81
N ALA A 202 3.58 -13.88 13.12
CA ALA A 202 3.64 -14.99 14.08
C ALA A 202 2.27 -15.67 14.19
N LYS A 203 1.19 -14.89 14.24
CA LYS A 203 -0.17 -15.42 14.22
C LYS A 203 -0.53 -16.09 12.91
N GLY A 204 -0.11 -15.52 11.77
CA GLY A 204 -0.25 -16.15 10.46
C GLY A 204 0.42 -17.53 10.40
N HIS A 205 1.65 -17.65 10.94
CA HIS A 205 2.38 -18.91 11.01
C HIS A 205 1.72 -19.94 11.95
N GLU A 206 1.19 -19.52 13.10
CA GLU A 206 0.43 -20.40 14.00
C GLU A 206 -0.79 -21.00 13.30
N ILE A 207 -1.59 -20.16 12.63
CA ILE A 207 -2.78 -20.58 11.87
C ILE A 207 -2.38 -21.55 10.75
N ALA A 208 -1.34 -21.25 9.99
CA ALA A 208 -0.87 -22.10 8.91
C ALA A 208 -0.44 -23.48 9.42
N ASN A 209 0.28 -23.56 10.54
CA ASN A 209 0.68 -24.83 11.14
C ASN A 209 -0.53 -25.67 11.58
N GLN A 210 -1.55 -25.04 12.16
CA GLN A 210 -2.77 -25.75 12.52
C GLN A 210 -3.48 -26.29 11.28
N MET A 211 -3.61 -25.48 10.21
CA MET A 211 -4.19 -25.92 8.94
C MET A 211 -3.46 -27.15 8.37
N TYR A 212 -2.13 -27.14 8.37
CA TYR A 212 -1.34 -28.30 7.94
C TYR A 212 -1.61 -29.54 8.80
N GLN A 213 -1.73 -29.40 10.12
CA GLN A 213 -2.09 -30.51 11.01
C GLN A 213 -3.48 -31.08 10.73
N ASP A 214 -4.42 -30.24 10.29
CA ASP A 214 -5.78 -30.63 9.90
C ASP A 214 -5.84 -31.26 8.48
N GLY A 215 -4.69 -31.38 7.81
CA GLY A 215 -4.53 -32.01 6.50
C GLY A 215 -4.80 -31.08 5.32
N ILE A 216 -4.81 -29.76 5.53
CA ILE A 216 -4.77 -28.79 4.43
C ILE A 216 -3.37 -28.83 3.82
N ASP A 217 -3.29 -28.96 2.49
CA ASP A 217 -2.02 -29.10 1.76
C ASP A 217 -1.74 -27.95 0.78
N TYR A 218 -2.64 -26.96 0.72
CA TYR A 218 -2.48 -25.70 0.01
C TYR A 218 -3.06 -24.56 0.86
N ILE A 219 -2.31 -23.47 1.04
CA ILE A 219 -2.77 -22.30 1.79
C ILE A 219 -2.55 -21.05 0.93
N GLN A 220 -3.64 -20.30 0.70
CA GLN A 220 -3.58 -18.93 0.20
C GLN A 220 -3.48 -17.97 1.40
N THR A 221 -2.56 -17.02 1.33
CA THR A 221 -2.41 -15.92 2.30
C THR A 221 -2.59 -14.58 1.61
#